data_AF-A0A173Z0C3-F1
#
_entry.id   AF-A0A173Z0C3-F1
#
_cell.length_a   1.000
_cell.length_b   1.000
_cell.length_c   1.000
_cell.angle_alpha   90.00
_cell.angle_beta   90.00
_cell.angle_gamma   90.00
#
_symmetry.space_group_name_H-M   'P 1'
#
loop_
_entity.id
_entity.type
_entity.pdbx_description
1 polymer ?
#
loop_
_entity_poly.entity_id
_entity_poly.type
_entity_poly.pdbx_seq_one_letter_code
_entity_poly.pdbx_strand_id
1 'polypeptide(L)'
;MKIKVINPCMCEVYGGEARGFVKIEYEDERLSICGVIGPMRNGNAKGSCGQCIDEISAGTPADGWTKEMLDKLCEIWKEWHLNDMRPYCEHQKELGWRDKAREEVTLYHYRLTRKAMEMKKDAEKAALTALREGTVFRPTKTQVEYATLPYSITTHEELKTDERYEPETKMFSGDKGPTETKTLGWLRSEEHPEGILCKPCPICGYKYGTSWKTEKVPEDVIQWLFSLPETKVTPAWV
;
A
#
# COMPACT_ATOMS: atom_id res chain seq x y z
N MET A 1 11.96 -0.70 -27.49
CA MET A 1 12.59 -1.12 -26.22
C MET A 1 14.01 -0.55 -26.12
N LYS A 2 14.28 0.29 -25.13
CA LYS A 2 15.63 0.74 -24.75
C LYS A 2 16.00 0.09 -23.42
N ILE A 3 17.17 -0.55 -23.34
CA ILE A 3 17.67 -1.19 -22.11
C ILE A 3 19.07 -0.66 -21.83
N LYS A 4 19.36 -0.35 -20.57
CA LYS A 4 20.69 0.04 -20.12
C LYS A 4 21.00 -0.58 -18.76
N VAL A 5 22.21 -1.09 -18.61
CA VAL A 5 22.72 -1.58 -17.33
C VAL A 5 23.87 -0.68 -16.90
N ILE A 6 23.77 -0.17 -15.68
CA ILE A 6 24.76 0.74 -15.09
C ILE A 6 25.29 0.15 -13.77
N ASN A 7 26.47 0.59 -13.38
CA ASN A 7 27.08 0.29 -12.09
C ASN A 7 27.32 1.62 -11.35
N PRO A 8 26.35 2.11 -10.56
CA PRO A 8 26.43 3.46 -10.01
C PRO A 8 27.28 3.55 -8.73
N CYS A 9 27.38 2.48 -7.94
CA CYS A 9 28.05 2.52 -6.65
C CYS A 9 28.52 1.14 -6.18
N MET A 10 29.39 1.17 -5.16
CA MET A 10 29.70 0.04 -4.29
C MET A 10 28.84 0.17 -3.02
N CYS A 11 28.13 -0.90 -2.66
CA CYS A 11 27.30 -0.96 -1.48
C CYS A 11 27.97 -1.86 -0.43
N GLU A 12 27.84 -1.47 0.84
CA GLU A 12 28.21 -2.32 1.97
C GLU A 12 27.24 -3.51 2.04
N VAL A 13 27.79 -4.72 2.23
CA VAL A 13 27.02 -5.96 2.38
C VAL A 13 27.62 -6.80 3.49
N TYR A 14 26.90 -7.84 3.93
CA TYR A 14 27.45 -8.78 4.89
C TYR A 14 28.75 -9.41 4.37
N GLY A 15 29.85 -9.17 5.07
CA GLY A 15 31.17 -9.70 4.72
C GLY A 15 31.97 -8.88 3.70
N GLY A 16 31.64 -7.59 3.48
CA GLY A 16 32.49 -6.65 2.75
C GLY A 16 31.69 -5.69 1.87
N GLU A 17 32.25 -5.31 0.73
CA GLU A 17 31.58 -4.46 -0.26
C GLU A 17 31.21 -5.25 -1.50
N ALA A 18 30.10 -4.86 -2.12
CA ALA A 18 29.64 -5.44 -3.38
C ALA A 18 29.19 -4.36 -4.36
N ARG A 19 29.33 -4.66 -5.64
CA ARG A 19 28.87 -3.78 -6.72
C ARG A 19 27.35 -3.68 -6.74
N GLY A 20 26.82 -2.47 -6.65
CA GLY A 20 25.45 -2.15 -6.98
C GLY A 20 25.30 -2.03 -8.50
N PHE A 21 24.30 -2.68 -9.06
CA PHE A 21 23.97 -2.60 -10.47
C PHE A 21 22.52 -2.19 -10.62
N VAL A 22 22.23 -1.35 -11.60
CA VAL A 22 20.87 -0.89 -11.90
C VAL A 22 20.57 -1.15 -13.37
N LYS A 23 19.46 -1.82 -13.64
CA LYS A 23 18.91 -2.05 -14.96
C LYS A 23 17.78 -1.05 -15.20
N ILE A 24 17.89 -0.28 -16.27
CA ILE A 24 16.90 0.71 -16.71
C ILE A 24 16.29 0.20 -18.01
N GLU A 25 14.97 0.11 -18.06
CA GLU A 25 14.21 -0.35 -19.22
C GLU A 25 13.13 0.67 -19.56
N TYR A 26 13.06 1.06 -20.82
CA TYR A 26 12.01 1.94 -21.34
C TYR A 26 11.37 1.34 -22.59
N GLU A 27 10.10 0.99 -22.50
CA GLU A 27 9.30 0.34 -23.54
C GLU A 27 7.84 0.75 -23.40
N ASP A 28 7.18 1.07 -24.52
CA ASP A 28 5.76 1.45 -24.56
C ASP A 28 5.37 2.50 -23.49
N GLU A 29 6.17 3.56 -23.39
CA GLU A 29 6.05 4.64 -22.40
C GLU A 29 6.23 4.23 -20.92
N ARG A 30 6.51 2.95 -20.64
CA ARG A 30 6.80 2.43 -19.31
C ARG A 30 8.29 2.50 -19.00
N LEU A 31 8.62 3.15 -17.89
CA LEU A 31 9.95 3.16 -17.28
C LEU A 31 10.01 2.16 -16.12
N SER A 32 10.85 1.15 -16.27
CA SER A 32 11.19 0.20 -15.22
C SER A 32 12.66 0.37 -14.83
N ILE A 33 12.93 0.36 -13.53
CA ILE A 33 14.26 0.54 -12.95
C ILE A 33 14.38 -0.50 -11.84
N CYS A 34 15.35 -1.38 -11.95
CA CYS A 34 15.54 -2.49 -11.00
C CYS A 34 17.01 -2.57 -10.62
N GLY A 35 17.30 -2.60 -9.32
CA GLY A 35 18.65 -2.73 -8.80
C GLY A 35 18.92 -4.12 -8.24
N VAL A 36 20.19 -4.51 -8.25
CA VAL A 36 20.67 -5.74 -7.61
C VAL A 36 22.06 -5.48 -7.05
N ILE A 37 22.26 -5.80 -5.76
CA ILE A 37 23.52 -5.60 -5.07
C ILE A 37 24.29 -6.91 -4.99
N GLY A 38 25.48 -6.94 -5.61
CA GLY A 38 26.39 -8.08 -5.58
C GLY A 38 25.79 -9.36 -6.17
N PRO A 39 25.41 -9.37 -7.45
CA PRO A 39 24.84 -10.56 -8.06
C PRO A 39 25.77 -11.77 -8.05
N MET A 40 25.17 -12.93 -7.89
CA MET A 40 25.83 -14.23 -7.85
C MET A 40 25.38 -15.09 -9.04
N ARG A 41 26.24 -16.01 -9.46
CA ARG A 41 25.99 -16.90 -10.61
C ARG A 41 24.80 -17.85 -10.43
N ASN A 42 24.37 -18.08 -9.19
CA ASN A 42 23.22 -18.92 -8.85
C ASN A 42 21.88 -18.16 -8.87
N GLY A 43 21.87 -16.89 -9.33
CA GLY A 43 20.67 -16.04 -9.35
C GLY A 43 20.40 -15.29 -8.04
N ASN A 44 21.17 -15.55 -6.98
CA ASN A 44 21.06 -14.79 -5.73
C ASN A 44 21.81 -13.44 -5.80
N ALA A 45 21.55 -12.59 -4.82
CA ALA A 45 22.27 -11.35 -4.58
C ALA A 45 22.93 -11.39 -3.20
N LYS A 46 24.07 -10.72 -3.02
CA LYS A 46 24.71 -10.55 -1.71
C LYS A 46 23.97 -9.54 -0.83
N GLY A 47 23.29 -8.58 -1.44
CA GLY A 47 22.44 -7.62 -0.77
C GLY A 47 21.03 -7.61 -1.35
N SER A 48 20.37 -6.46 -1.23
CA SER A 48 19.00 -6.26 -1.71
C SER A 48 18.88 -6.34 -3.25
N CYS A 49 17.69 -6.70 -3.71
CA CYS A 49 17.31 -6.71 -5.12
C CYS A 49 15.90 -6.13 -5.31
N GLY A 50 15.60 -5.60 -6.50
CA GLY A 50 14.34 -4.90 -6.78
C GLY A 50 14.48 -3.39 -6.57
N GLN A 51 13.69 -2.82 -5.67
CA GLN A 51 13.69 -1.39 -5.34
C GLN A 51 14.70 -1.05 -4.22
N CYS A 52 15.98 -1.39 -4.41
CA CYS A 52 17.06 -1.13 -3.43
C CYS A 52 17.59 0.31 -3.47
N ILE A 53 16.67 1.29 -3.49
CA ILE A 53 17.01 2.71 -3.66
C ILE A 53 17.85 3.23 -2.49
N ASP A 54 17.52 2.82 -1.27
CA ASP A 54 18.17 3.32 -0.06
C ASP A 54 19.61 2.80 0.04
N GLU A 55 19.86 1.53 -0.28
CA GLU A 55 21.20 0.95 -0.30
C GLU A 55 22.06 1.49 -1.45
N ILE A 56 21.46 1.75 -2.61
CA ILE A 56 22.16 2.38 -3.74
C ILE A 56 22.51 3.82 -3.39
N SER A 57 21.58 4.58 -2.79
CA SER A 57 21.82 5.95 -2.33
C SER A 57 22.89 6.02 -1.24
N ALA A 58 22.93 5.08 -0.30
CA ALA A 58 23.96 5.02 0.74
C ALA A 58 25.34 4.55 0.24
N GLY A 59 25.42 3.98 -0.97
CA GLY A 59 26.66 3.44 -1.53
C GLY A 59 27.71 4.49 -1.88
N THR A 60 28.96 4.03 -2.01
CA THR A 60 30.09 4.83 -2.47
C THR A 60 30.08 4.89 -4.00
N PRO A 61 30.06 6.09 -4.64
CA PRO A 61 30.01 6.21 -6.09
C PRO A 61 31.12 5.42 -6.79
N ALA A 62 30.76 4.72 -7.87
CA ALA A 62 31.71 3.98 -8.69
C ALA A 62 32.53 4.93 -9.59
N ASP A 63 33.54 4.39 -10.27
CA ASP A 63 34.36 5.15 -11.20
C ASP A 63 33.51 5.75 -12.34
N GLY A 64 33.60 7.08 -12.53
CA GLY A 64 32.76 7.84 -13.46
C GLY A 64 31.39 8.27 -12.89
N TRP A 65 31.11 8.00 -11.62
CA TRP A 65 29.93 8.48 -10.90
C TRP A 65 30.29 9.50 -9.84
N THR A 66 29.42 10.50 -9.71
CA THR A 66 29.46 11.44 -8.58
C THR A 66 28.29 11.17 -7.64
N LYS A 67 28.37 11.72 -6.43
CA LYS A 67 27.28 11.62 -5.45
C LYS A 67 26.00 12.27 -5.99
N GLU A 68 26.12 13.40 -6.68
CA GLU A 68 24.99 14.12 -7.28
C GLU A 68 24.32 13.31 -8.39
N MET A 69 25.10 12.59 -9.22
CA MET A 69 24.53 11.69 -10.24
C MET A 69 23.77 10.53 -9.60
N LEU A 70 24.31 9.97 -8.51
CA LEU A 70 23.70 8.89 -7.75
C LEU A 70 22.39 9.34 -7.10
N ASP A 71 22.39 10.51 -6.45
CA ASP A 71 21.21 11.06 -5.80
C ASP A 71 20.12 11.39 -6.84
N LYS A 72 20.50 12.01 -7.97
CA LYS A 72 19.57 12.26 -9.09
C LYS A 72 18.98 10.98 -9.67
N LEU A 73 19.76 9.90 -9.78
CA LEU A 73 19.25 8.59 -10.20
C LEU A 73 18.19 8.09 -9.22
N CYS A 74 18.46 8.16 -7.92
CA CYS A 74 17.55 7.72 -6.87
C CYS A 74 16.27 8.58 -6.82
N GLU A 75 16.35 9.89 -7.05
CA GLU A 75 15.19 10.77 -7.17
C GLU A 75 14.30 10.38 -8.36
N ILE A 76 14.90 10.21 -9.54
CA ILE A 76 14.18 9.76 -10.75
C ILE A 76 13.57 8.38 -10.52
N TRP A 77 14.28 7.48 -9.84
CA TRP A 77 13.76 6.16 -9.50
C TRP A 77 12.52 6.27 -8.60
N LYS A 78 12.58 7.04 -7.50
CA LYS A 78 11.44 7.26 -6.60
C LYS A 78 10.24 7.89 -7.32
N GLU A 79 10.49 8.74 -8.31
CA GLU A 79 9.45 9.50 -8.99
C GLU A 79 8.82 8.80 -10.18
N TRP A 80 9.61 8.07 -10.99
CA TRP A 80 9.18 7.62 -12.31
C TRP A 80 9.22 6.11 -12.51
N HIS A 81 9.77 5.35 -11.55
CA HIS A 81 9.69 3.90 -11.64
C HIS A 81 8.23 3.42 -11.58
N LEU A 82 7.89 2.51 -12.52
CA LEU A 82 6.53 2.01 -12.74
C LEU A 82 5.54 3.16 -12.87
N ASN A 83 5.88 4.12 -13.73
CA ASN A 83 5.02 5.26 -14.07
C ASN A 83 3.67 4.84 -14.66
N ASP A 84 3.55 3.61 -15.14
CA ASP A 84 2.32 2.96 -15.62
C ASP A 84 1.44 2.38 -14.50
N MET A 85 1.92 2.35 -13.26
CA MET A 85 1.21 1.82 -12.09
C MET A 85 0.77 2.90 -11.11
N ARG A 86 0.32 4.07 -11.59
CA ARG A 86 -0.21 5.13 -10.72
C ARG A 86 -1.69 4.88 -10.38
N PRO A 87 -2.08 4.84 -9.08
CA PRO A 87 -3.48 4.65 -8.70
C PRO A 87 -4.33 5.92 -8.89
N TYR A 88 -3.70 7.04 -9.20
CA TYR A 88 -4.29 8.38 -9.30
C TYR A 88 -4.17 8.96 -10.71
N CYS A 89 -4.98 9.97 -11.03
CA CYS A 89 -4.78 10.83 -12.19
C CYS A 89 -3.89 12.05 -11.87
N GLU A 90 -3.46 12.79 -12.88
CA GLU A 90 -2.64 14.02 -12.74
C GLU A 90 -3.27 15.04 -11.78
N HIS A 91 -4.57 15.31 -11.92
CA HIS A 91 -5.31 16.21 -11.03
C HIS A 91 -5.29 15.75 -9.56
N GLN A 92 -5.38 14.44 -9.32
CA GLN A 92 -5.31 13.89 -7.96
C GLN A 92 -3.89 14.00 -7.39
N LYS A 93 -2.85 13.86 -8.24
CA LYS A 93 -1.46 14.12 -7.85
C LYS A 93 -1.27 15.57 -7.43
N GLU A 94 -1.78 16.52 -8.22
CA GLU A 94 -1.75 17.96 -7.92
C GLU A 94 -2.51 18.32 -6.64
N LEU A 95 -3.62 17.63 -6.35
CA LEU A 95 -4.37 17.74 -5.11
C LEU A 95 -3.67 17.09 -3.90
N GLY A 96 -2.47 16.53 -4.07
CA GLY A 96 -1.69 15.90 -3.00
C GLY A 96 -2.18 14.51 -2.60
N TRP A 97 -2.98 13.82 -3.42
CA TRP A 97 -3.53 12.50 -3.06
C TRP A 97 -2.44 11.44 -2.93
N ARG A 98 -1.26 11.64 -3.56
CA ARG A 98 -0.12 10.73 -3.42
C ARG A 98 0.39 10.68 -1.98
N ASP A 99 0.53 11.84 -1.35
CA ASP A 99 1.02 11.93 0.03
C ASP A 99 -0.10 11.57 1.00
N LYS A 100 -1.31 12.07 0.76
CA LYS A 100 -2.50 11.69 1.53
C LYS A 100 -2.71 10.17 1.56
N ALA A 101 -2.49 9.48 0.44
CA ALA A 101 -2.62 8.02 0.36
C ALA A 101 -1.71 7.26 1.34
N ARG A 102 -0.60 7.87 1.77
CA ARG A 102 0.41 7.28 2.66
C ARG A 102 0.19 7.62 4.12
N GLU A 103 -0.69 8.57 4.42
CA GLU A 103 -1.04 8.92 5.80
C GLU A 103 -1.66 7.69 6.48
N GLU A 104 -1.07 7.33 7.62
CA GLU A 104 -1.52 6.22 8.44
C GLU A 104 -2.56 6.69 9.44
N VAL A 105 -3.65 5.93 9.54
CA VAL A 105 -4.71 6.14 10.52
C VAL A 105 -4.98 4.85 11.27
N THR A 106 -5.41 5.00 12.51
CA THR A 106 -5.79 3.88 13.38
C THR A 106 -7.29 3.64 13.25
N LEU A 107 -7.66 2.41 12.95
CA LEU A 107 -9.02 1.93 13.07
C LEU A 107 -9.17 1.10 14.34
N TYR A 108 -10.35 1.18 14.94
CA TYR A 108 -10.72 0.45 16.14
C TYR A 108 -11.75 -0.62 15.78
N HIS A 109 -11.50 -1.85 16.19
CA HIS A 109 -12.40 -2.97 15.96
C HIS A 109 -13.10 -3.36 17.25
N TYR A 110 -14.42 -3.43 17.16
CA TYR A 110 -15.26 -3.85 18.27
C TYR A 110 -16.16 -4.99 17.84
N ARG A 111 -16.43 -5.88 18.78
CA ARG A 111 -17.41 -6.95 18.64
C ARG A 111 -18.55 -6.73 19.63
N LEU A 112 -19.70 -7.29 19.30
CA LEU A 112 -20.86 -7.25 20.17
C LEU A 112 -20.55 -7.98 21.49
N THR A 113 -20.91 -7.38 22.63
CA THR A 113 -20.72 -8.03 23.93
C THR A 113 -21.55 -9.31 24.01
N ARG A 114 -21.11 -10.25 24.86
CA ARG A 114 -21.85 -11.50 25.09
C ARG A 114 -23.31 -11.24 25.47
N LYS A 115 -23.56 -10.27 26.34
CA LYS A 115 -24.92 -9.89 26.78
C LYS A 115 -25.76 -9.40 25.61
N ALA A 116 -25.23 -8.50 24.78
CA ALA A 116 -25.94 -7.98 23.61
C ALA A 116 -26.20 -9.08 22.56
N MET A 117 -25.27 -10.03 22.41
CA MET A 117 -25.43 -11.19 21.53
C MET A 117 -26.50 -12.17 22.03
N GLU A 118 -26.58 -12.41 23.34
CA GLU A 118 -27.63 -13.21 23.97
C GLU A 118 -29.00 -12.56 23.73
N MET A 119 -29.13 -11.24 23.94
CA MET A 119 -30.38 -10.50 23.67
C MET A 119 -30.83 -10.59 22.21
N LYS A 120 -29.88 -10.53 21.27
CA LYS A 120 -30.15 -10.73 19.83
C LYS A 120 -30.67 -12.15 19.55
N LYS A 121 -29.99 -13.18 20.07
CA LYS A 121 -30.40 -14.59 19.90
C LYS A 121 -31.77 -14.88 20.54
N ASP A 122 -32.05 -14.29 21.68
CA ASP A 122 -33.35 -14.46 22.35
C ASP A 122 -34.49 -13.84 21.55
N ALA A 123 -34.27 -12.68 20.93
CA ALA A 123 -35.23 -12.06 20.02
C ALA A 123 -35.51 -12.95 18.78
N GLU A 124 -34.46 -13.47 18.14
CA GLU A 124 -34.58 -14.38 17.00
C GLU A 124 -35.29 -15.68 17.38
N LYS A 125 -34.94 -16.25 18.54
CA LYS A 125 -35.57 -17.46 19.07
C LYS A 125 -37.07 -17.24 19.36
N ALA A 126 -37.44 -16.12 19.96
CA ALA A 126 -38.84 -15.79 20.22
C ALA A 126 -39.65 -15.68 18.92
N ALA A 127 -39.08 -15.05 17.89
CA ALA A 127 -39.71 -14.96 16.57
C ALA A 127 -39.89 -16.34 15.92
N LEU A 128 -38.85 -17.18 15.97
CA LEU A 128 -38.89 -18.54 15.43
C LEU A 128 -39.88 -19.45 16.18
N THR A 129 -40.00 -19.31 17.51
CA THR A 129 -40.98 -20.05 18.31
C THR A 129 -42.40 -19.68 17.91
N ALA A 130 -42.73 -18.40 17.85
CA ALA A 130 -44.05 -17.94 17.44
C ALA A 130 -44.42 -18.41 16.03
N LEU A 131 -43.45 -18.40 15.10
CA LEU A 131 -43.63 -18.93 13.75
C LEU A 131 -43.97 -20.44 13.76
N ARG A 132 -43.28 -21.24 14.57
CA ARG A 132 -43.50 -22.70 14.67
C ARG A 132 -44.84 -23.04 15.31
N GLU A 133 -45.28 -22.22 16.26
CA GLU A 133 -46.54 -22.40 16.98
C GLU A 133 -47.74 -21.80 16.23
N GLY A 134 -47.51 -21.09 15.11
CA GLY A 134 -48.56 -20.42 14.34
C GLY A 134 -49.15 -19.20 15.04
N THR A 135 -48.42 -18.60 15.97
CA THR A 135 -48.86 -17.41 16.72
C THR A 135 -48.28 -16.12 16.15
N VAL A 136 -48.92 -14.99 16.43
CA VAL A 136 -48.47 -13.67 15.94
C VAL A 136 -47.32 -13.16 16.80
N PHE A 137 -46.13 -13.05 16.21
CA PHE A 137 -44.99 -12.38 16.84
C PHE A 137 -45.09 -10.86 16.68
N ARG A 138 -45.04 -10.12 17.79
CA ARG A 138 -44.92 -8.65 17.80
C ARG A 138 -43.62 -8.27 18.52
N PRO A 139 -42.57 -7.87 17.79
CA PRO A 139 -41.29 -7.55 18.41
C PRO A 139 -41.38 -6.30 19.30
N THR A 140 -40.69 -6.32 20.43
CA THR A 140 -40.53 -5.13 21.27
C THR A 140 -39.50 -4.18 20.67
N LYS A 141 -39.51 -2.90 21.08
CA LYS A 141 -38.52 -1.90 20.64
C LYS A 141 -37.08 -2.38 20.90
N THR A 142 -36.83 -2.96 22.07
CA THR A 142 -35.53 -3.52 22.45
C THR A 142 -35.14 -4.72 21.57
N GLN A 143 -36.08 -5.62 21.27
CA GLN A 143 -35.82 -6.75 20.37
C GLN A 143 -35.45 -6.27 18.96
N VAL A 144 -36.15 -5.27 18.42
CA VAL A 144 -35.80 -4.65 17.13
C VAL A 144 -34.40 -4.04 17.18
N GLU A 145 -34.11 -3.25 18.22
CA GLU A 145 -32.81 -2.60 18.40
C GLU A 145 -31.66 -3.62 18.36
N TYR A 146 -31.67 -4.62 19.26
CA TYR A 146 -30.61 -5.64 19.31
C TYR A 146 -30.57 -6.55 18.07
N ALA A 147 -31.72 -6.83 17.44
CA ALA A 147 -31.76 -7.60 16.21
C ALA A 147 -31.05 -6.87 15.05
N THR A 148 -31.15 -5.55 14.99
CA THR A 148 -30.50 -4.73 13.94
C THR A 148 -29.02 -4.46 14.17
N LEU A 149 -28.49 -4.70 15.38
CA LEU A 149 -27.08 -4.45 15.67
C LEU A 149 -26.17 -5.41 14.87
N PRO A 150 -25.14 -4.87 14.19
CA PRO A 150 -24.11 -5.69 13.55
C PRO A 150 -23.29 -6.46 14.60
N TYR A 151 -22.76 -7.61 14.20
CA TYR A 151 -21.93 -8.45 15.08
C TYR A 151 -20.60 -7.79 15.45
N SER A 152 -20.03 -7.05 14.50
CA SER A 152 -18.81 -6.27 14.69
C SER A 152 -18.93 -4.93 13.99
N ILE A 153 -18.24 -3.94 14.53
CA ILE A 153 -18.14 -2.60 13.97
C ILE A 153 -16.68 -2.17 13.94
N THR A 154 -16.34 -1.39 12.93
CA THR A 154 -15.03 -0.74 12.83
C THR A 154 -15.27 0.76 12.82
N THR A 155 -14.53 1.49 13.66
CA THR A 155 -14.66 2.94 13.80
C THR A 155 -13.30 3.60 13.65
N HIS A 156 -13.29 4.87 13.23
CA HIS A 156 -12.07 5.70 13.19
C HIS A 156 -11.83 6.44 14.50
N GLU A 157 -12.83 6.50 15.38
CA GLU A 157 -12.73 7.04 16.74
C GLU A 157 -12.98 5.94 17.77
N GLU A 158 -12.36 6.06 18.93
CA GLU A 158 -12.55 5.14 20.05
C GLU A 158 -13.98 5.26 20.62
N LEU A 159 -14.71 4.14 20.65
CA LEU A 159 -16.03 4.06 21.28
C LEU A 159 -15.88 4.06 22.80
N LYS A 160 -16.16 5.20 23.44
CA LYS A 160 -16.06 5.35 24.90
C LYS A 160 -17.34 5.00 25.66
N THR A 161 -18.50 4.97 25.00
CA THR A 161 -19.82 5.01 25.68
C THR A 161 -20.80 3.91 25.29
N ASP A 162 -20.45 3.00 24.37
CA ASP A 162 -21.39 1.96 23.94
C ASP A 162 -21.12 0.63 24.65
N GLU A 163 -21.84 0.37 25.74
CA GLU A 163 -21.78 -0.87 26.53
C GLU A 163 -22.21 -2.12 25.73
N ARG A 164 -22.79 -1.96 24.53
CA ARG A 164 -23.20 -3.09 23.67
C ARG A 164 -22.02 -3.67 22.90
N TYR A 165 -20.90 -2.96 22.84
CA TYR A 165 -19.69 -3.36 22.14
C TYR A 165 -18.49 -3.43 23.07
N GLU A 166 -17.58 -4.37 22.80
CA GLU A 166 -16.30 -4.51 23.47
C GLU A 166 -15.17 -4.58 22.43
N PRO A 167 -13.96 -4.07 22.75
CA PRO A 167 -12.81 -4.16 21.84
C PRO A 167 -12.54 -5.62 21.43
N GLU A 168 -12.25 -5.83 20.15
CA GLU A 168 -11.99 -7.17 19.64
C GLU A 168 -10.66 -7.71 20.18
N THR A 169 -10.68 -8.92 20.73
CA THR A 169 -9.49 -9.58 21.30
C THR A 169 -8.88 -10.52 20.27
N LYS A 170 -7.55 -10.51 20.12
CA LYS A 170 -6.84 -11.53 19.32
C LYS A 170 -6.93 -12.88 20.04
N MET A 171 -7.77 -13.77 19.55
CA MET A 171 -7.92 -15.14 20.08
C MET A 171 -7.12 -16.14 19.24
N PHE A 172 -6.95 -15.86 17.95
CA PHE A 172 -6.26 -16.73 16.99
C PHE A 172 -5.20 -15.96 16.20
N SER A 173 -4.26 -16.73 15.63
CA SER A 173 -3.27 -16.18 14.70
C SER A 173 -3.98 -15.68 13.44
N GLY A 174 -3.78 -14.41 13.10
CA GLY A 174 -4.47 -13.73 11.99
C GLY A 174 -5.59 -12.78 12.41
N ASP A 175 -5.99 -12.77 13.69
CA ASP A 175 -6.97 -11.81 14.18
C ASP A 175 -6.40 -10.39 14.16
N LYS A 176 -7.22 -9.44 13.67
CA LYS A 176 -6.87 -8.02 13.58
C LYS A 176 -6.57 -7.42 14.95
N GLY A 177 -7.29 -7.88 15.98
CA GLY A 177 -7.22 -7.34 17.33
C GLY A 177 -8.00 -6.02 17.46
N PRO A 178 -7.79 -5.28 18.57
CA PRO A 178 -8.63 -4.14 18.89
C PRO A 178 -8.34 -2.92 18.02
N THR A 179 -7.14 -2.87 17.40
CA THR A 179 -6.70 -1.77 16.55
C THR A 179 -5.97 -2.28 15.30
N GLU A 180 -6.13 -1.57 14.19
CA GLU A 180 -5.46 -1.82 12.92
C GLU A 180 -4.96 -0.49 12.35
N THR A 181 -3.67 -0.41 12.00
CA THR A 181 -3.11 0.74 11.27
C THR A 181 -3.29 0.51 9.78
N LYS A 182 -3.93 1.46 9.10
CA LYS A 182 -4.11 1.45 7.64
C LYS A 182 -3.75 2.79 7.05
N THR A 183 -3.35 2.80 5.80
CA THR A 183 -3.12 4.05 5.06
C THR A 183 -4.41 4.51 4.36
N LEU A 184 -4.63 5.83 4.28
CA LEU A 184 -5.86 6.41 3.72
C LEU A 184 -6.13 6.01 2.26
N GLY A 185 -5.08 5.62 1.51
CA GLY A 185 -5.20 5.09 0.15
C GLY A 185 -5.99 3.78 0.05
N TRP A 186 -6.12 3.05 1.16
CA TRP A 186 -6.86 1.77 1.24
C TRP A 186 -8.21 1.90 1.94
N LEU A 187 -8.59 3.10 2.35
CA LEU A 187 -9.84 3.35 3.07
C LEU A 187 -10.84 4.08 2.20
N ARG A 188 -12.08 3.61 2.23
CA ARG A 188 -13.20 4.34 1.63
C ARG A 188 -13.67 5.45 2.56
N SER A 189 -14.38 6.42 1.99
CA SER A 189 -14.96 7.52 2.77
C SER A 189 -15.98 7.06 3.82
N GLU A 190 -16.60 5.89 3.65
CA GLU A 190 -17.47 5.27 4.65
C GLU A 190 -16.71 4.65 5.84
N GLU A 191 -15.47 4.20 5.63
CA GLU A 191 -14.63 3.62 6.68
C GLU A 191 -13.90 4.71 7.47
N HIS A 192 -13.41 5.73 6.77
CA HIS A 192 -12.77 6.90 7.36
C HIS A 192 -13.12 8.14 6.52
N PRO A 193 -13.52 9.28 7.13
CA PRO A 193 -13.91 10.49 6.38
C PRO A 193 -12.85 10.98 5.39
N GLU A 194 -11.59 10.75 5.72
CA GLU A 194 -10.45 11.12 4.87
C GLU A 194 -9.99 10.03 3.90
N GLY A 195 -10.63 8.86 3.91
CA GLY A 195 -10.37 7.76 2.99
C GLY A 195 -10.59 8.19 1.54
N ILE A 196 -9.61 7.90 0.68
CA ILE A 196 -9.61 8.30 -0.72
C ILE A 196 -9.85 7.13 -1.69
N LEU A 197 -9.95 5.89 -1.19
CA LEU A 197 -10.21 4.72 -2.04
C LEU A 197 -11.55 4.89 -2.76
N CYS A 198 -11.56 4.70 -4.08
CA CYS A 198 -12.71 4.91 -4.96
C CYS A 198 -13.27 6.33 -4.98
N LYS A 199 -12.63 7.31 -4.32
CA LYS A 199 -13.07 8.71 -4.32
C LYS A 199 -12.90 9.30 -5.72
N PRO A 200 -13.94 9.93 -6.30
CA PRO A 200 -13.85 10.50 -7.64
C PRO A 200 -13.01 11.78 -7.62
N CYS A 201 -12.18 11.95 -8.64
CA CYS A 201 -11.49 13.20 -8.92
C CYS A 201 -12.52 14.31 -9.23
N PRO A 202 -12.40 15.51 -8.64
CA PRO A 202 -13.33 16.59 -8.89
C PRO A 202 -13.27 17.16 -10.31
N ILE A 203 -12.18 16.90 -11.05
CA ILE A 203 -11.95 17.46 -12.38
C ILE A 203 -12.35 16.45 -13.47
N CYS A 204 -11.76 15.25 -13.47
CA CYS A 204 -11.99 14.26 -14.53
C CYS A 204 -12.91 13.10 -14.12
N GLY A 205 -13.41 13.07 -12.88
CA GLY A 205 -14.30 12.01 -12.38
C GLY A 205 -13.63 10.65 -12.14
N TYR A 206 -12.32 10.52 -12.43
CA TYR A 206 -11.57 9.29 -12.22
C TYR A 206 -11.58 8.86 -10.74
N LYS A 207 -11.91 7.60 -10.46
CA LYS A 207 -11.96 7.06 -9.10
C LYS A 207 -10.60 6.50 -8.70
N TYR A 208 -10.03 7.02 -7.62
CA TYR A 208 -8.71 6.58 -7.15
C TYR A 208 -8.66 5.07 -6.88
N GLY A 209 -7.58 4.42 -7.32
CA GLY A 209 -7.35 2.99 -7.12
C GLY A 209 -8.21 2.06 -7.98
N THR A 210 -9.03 2.58 -8.90
CA THR A 210 -9.90 1.75 -9.76
C THR A 210 -9.21 1.21 -11.02
N SER A 211 -8.11 1.83 -11.43
CA SER A 211 -7.24 1.36 -12.51
C SER A 211 -5.81 1.85 -12.31
N TRP A 212 -4.87 1.28 -13.04
CA TRP A 212 -3.54 1.86 -13.15
C TRP A 212 -3.52 2.92 -14.25
N LYS A 213 -2.91 4.07 -13.98
CA LYS A 213 -2.73 5.17 -14.91
C LYS A 213 -1.25 5.33 -15.22
N THR A 214 -0.97 5.62 -16.49
CA THR A 214 0.36 5.95 -16.97
C THR A 214 0.59 7.45 -16.89
N GLU A 215 1.59 7.83 -16.11
CA GLU A 215 2.12 9.19 -16.08
C GLU A 215 3.28 9.29 -17.06
N LYS A 216 3.25 10.26 -17.98
CA LYS A 216 4.30 10.40 -18.98
C LYS A 216 5.60 10.86 -18.34
N VAL A 217 6.67 10.09 -18.52
CA VAL A 217 8.01 10.50 -18.09
C VAL A 217 8.52 11.64 -18.99
N PRO A 218 9.03 12.75 -18.44
CA PRO A 218 9.65 13.81 -19.20
C PRO A 218 10.82 13.31 -20.07
N GLU A 219 10.93 13.84 -21.29
CA GLU A 219 11.94 13.36 -22.25
C GLU A 219 13.37 13.65 -21.77
N ASP A 220 13.59 14.75 -21.05
CA ASP A 220 14.88 15.10 -20.46
C ASP A 220 15.33 14.07 -19.40
N VAL A 221 14.39 13.51 -18.63
CA VAL A 221 14.65 12.43 -17.67
C VAL A 221 15.11 11.17 -18.41
N ILE A 222 14.40 10.80 -19.49
CA ILE A 222 14.76 9.65 -20.33
C ILE A 222 16.13 9.84 -20.96
N GLN A 223 16.38 11.00 -21.59
CA GLN A 223 17.66 11.33 -22.19
C GLN A 223 18.80 11.26 -21.17
N TRP A 224 18.59 11.83 -19.98
CA TRP A 224 19.58 11.77 -18.91
C TRP A 224 19.89 10.33 -18.51
N LEU A 225 18.87 9.50 -18.25
CA LEU A 225 19.04 8.08 -17.88
C LEU A 225 19.85 7.30 -18.92
N PHE A 226 19.58 7.52 -20.21
CA PHE A 226 20.29 6.82 -21.29
C PHE A 226 21.66 7.43 -21.61
N SER A 227 21.96 8.65 -21.16
CA SER A 227 23.29 9.28 -21.25
C SER A 227 24.27 8.85 -20.14
N LEU A 228 23.79 8.16 -19.09
CA LEU A 228 24.61 7.72 -17.97
C LEU A 228 25.81 6.85 -18.41
N PRO A 229 26.92 6.81 -17.67
CA PRO A 229 28.06 5.98 -18.02
C PRO A 229 27.66 4.49 -18.04
N GLU A 230 28.10 3.77 -19.08
CA GLU A 230 27.88 2.32 -19.15
C GLU A 230 28.69 1.58 -18.10
N THR A 231 28.17 0.44 -17.66
CA THR A 231 28.93 -0.44 -16.78
C THR A 231 30.17 -0.98 -17.50
N LYS A 232 31.35 -0.82 -16.89
CA LYS A 232 32.60 -1.45 -17.35
C LYS A 232 32.64 -2.96 -17.07
N VAL A 233 31.63 -3.47 -16.35
CA VAL A 233 31.60 -4.83 -15.80
C VAL A 233 30.25 -5.46 -16.16
N THR A 234 30.28 -6.62 -16.79
CA THR A 234 29.07 -7.41 -17.02
C THR A 234 28.64 -8.08 -15.71
N PRO A 235 27.41 -7.80 -15.20
CA PRO A 235 26.90 -8.48 -14.01
C PRO A 235 26.60 -9.95 -14.31
N ALA A 236 26.56 -10.79 -13.29
CA ALA A 236 26.48 -12.25 -13.44
C ALA A 236 25.17 -12.79 -14.06
N TRP A 237 24.15 -11.95 -14.24
CA TRP A 237 22.84 -12.33 -14.81
C TRP A 237 22.64 -11.85 -16.27
N VAL A 238 23.62 -11.12 -16.83
CA VAL A 238 23.59 -10.65 -18.23
C VAL A 238 24.36 -11.62 -19.12
#